data_AF-A0A7W1S8D2-F1
#
_entry.id   AF-A0A7W1S8D2-F1
#
_cell.length_a   1.000
_cell.length_b   1.000
_cell.length_c   1.000
_cell.angle_alpha   90.00
_cell.angle_beta   90.00
_cell.angle_gamma   90.00
#
_symmetry.space_group_name_H-M   'P 1'
#
loop_
_entity.id
_entity.type
_entity.pdbx_description
1 polymer ?
#
loop_
_entity_poly.entity_id
_entity_poly.type
_entity_poly.pdbx_seq_one_letter_code
_entity_poly.pdbx_strand_id
1 'polypeptide(L)'
;MTRLGSALATAIVIVVGIITFLGLMAGNGLGVYSTIVNGLAFPSIANIFLQLTVITVAITVLIGIFNLIVVHLGRIFGRGKPISQRINSLVLVISAIGVIVLGALERAGVLTGSPSPTTVLLESVQVSIESALAGLVLFALVYGAYRLMRRRVTGSGVLFTLVLLLILTGALPFSTPAMRVIGIIRDWLLAVPVSAGARGILLGIALAVTVAGARVLIGQDRSYRD
;
A
#
# COMPACT_ATOMS: atom_id res chain seq x y z
N MET A 1 -32.43 13.55 12.19
CA MET A 1 -32.28 12.11 11.88
C MET A 1 -30.91 11.76 11.27
N THR A 2 -30.24 12.66 10.53
CA THR A 2 -28.91 12.44 9.94
C THR A 2 -27.78 12.17 10.96
N ARG A 3 -27.82 12.80 12.14
CA ARG A 3 -26.81 12.61 13.21
C ARG A 3 -26.85 11.24 13.90
N LEU A 4 -28.01 10.59 13.91
CA LEU A 4 -28.17 9.27 14.55
C LEU A 4 -27.62 8.17 13.62
N GLY A 5 -27.92 8.27 12.32
CA GLY A 5 -27.40 7.34 11.31
C GLY A 5 -25.87 7.37 11.20
N SER A 6 -25.27 8.57 11.32
CA SER A 6 -23.81 8.69 11.33
C SER A 6 -23.17 8.01 12.54
N ALA A 7 -23.76 8.18 13.73
CA ALA A 7 -23.24 7.56 14.95
C ALA A 7 -23.32 6.04 14.91
N LEU A 8 -24.43 5.48 14.39
CA LEU A 8 -24.60 4.04 14.22
C LEU A 8 -23.61 3.45 13.22
N ALA A 9 -23.40 4.10 12.06
CA ALA A 9 -22.43 3.64 11.07
C ALA A 9 -21.00 3.60 11.64
N THR A 10 -20.58 4.66 12.35
CA THR A 10 -19.27 4.68 13.01
C THR A 10 -19.15 3.61 14.09
N ALA A 11 -20.19 3.41 14.91
CA ALA A 11 -20.20 2.37 15.93
C ALA A 11 -20.06 0.96 15.31
N ILE A 12 -20.77 0.67 14.22
CA ILE A 12 -20.67 -0.61 13.51
C ILE A 12 -19.24 -0.83 13.00
N VAL A 13 -18.63 0.18 12.35
CA VAL A 13 -17.27 0.07 11.82
C VAL A 13 -16.26 -0.21 12.93
N ILE A 14 -16.36 0.48 14.07
CA ILE A 14 -15.49 0.26 15.22
C ILE A 14 -15.66 -1.16 15.77
N VAL A 15 -16.90 -1.62 15.94
CA VAL A 15 -17.19 -2.97 16.45
C VAL A 15 -16.65 -4.04 15.51
N VAL A 16 -16.89 -3.92 14.19
CA VAL A 16 -16.35 -4.85 13.18
C VAL A 16 -14.83 -4.86 13.21
N GLY A 17 -14.19 -3.69 13.30
CA GLY A 17 -12.74 -3.56 13.39
C GLY A 17 -12.17 -4.25 14.64
N ILE A 18 -12.76 -4.02 15.81
CA ILE A 18 -12.33 -4.62 17.08
C ILE A 18 -12.51 -6.15 17.04
N ILE A 19 -13.65 -6.65 16.58
CA ILE A 19 -13.90 -8.10 16.48
C ILE A 19 -12.89 -8.75 15.53
N THR A 20 -12.63 -8.13 14.38
CA THR A 20 -11.66 -8.66 13.41
C THR A 20 -10.26 -8.68 13.98
N PHE A 21 -9.83 -7.60 14.64
CA PHE A 21 -8.52 -7.51 15.28
C PHE A 21 -8.35 -8.55 16.40
N LEU A 22 -9.33 -8.67 17.29
CA LEU A 22 -9.30 -9.66 18.37
C LEU A 22 -9.32 -11.09 17.81
N GLY A 23 -10.14 -11.36 16.79
CA GLY A 23 -10.20 -12.66 16.13
C GLY A 23 -8.88 -13.07 15.47
N LEU A 24 -8.14 -12.11 14.88
CA LEU A 24 -6.84 -12.36 14.25
C LEU A 24 -5.68 -12.44 15.26
N MET A 25 -5.72 -11.65 16.33
CA MET A 25 -4.71 -11.68 17.39
C MET A 25 -4.81 -12.95 18.24
N ALA A 26 -6.01 -13.52 18.36
CA ALA A 26 -6.30 -14.67 19.22
C ALA A 26 -5.89 -16.05 18.70
N GLY A 27 -4.99 -16.11 17.71
CA GLY A 27 -4.30 -17.36 17.37
C GLY A 27 -3.60 -18.01 18.58
N ASN A 28 -2.92 -19.13 18.33
CA ASN A 28 -2.35 -20.03 19.36
C ASN A 28 -1.33 -19.41 20.35
N GLY A 29 -1.07 -18.11 20.31
CA GLY A 29 -0.05 -17.41 21.10
C GLY A 29 -0.54 -16.64 22.34
N LEU A 30 -1.86 -16.54 22.60
CA LEU A 30 -2.40 -15.72 23.71
C LEU A 30 -2.76 -16.50 24.99
N GLY A 31 -2.46 -17.80 25.08
CA GLY A 31 -2.70 -18.60 26.28
C GLY A 31 -4.18 -18.58 26.72
N VAL A 32 -4.46 -18.29 28.00
CA VAL A 32 -5.83 -18.29 28.58
C VAL A 32 -6.78 -17.32 27.86
N TYR A 33 -6.27 -16.21 27.35
CA TYR A 33 -7.08 -15.23 26.60
C TYR A 33 -7.59 -15.80 25.26
N SER A 34 -6.86 -16.74 24.65
CA SER A 34 -7.33 -17.42 23.44
C SER A 34 -8.59 -18.23 23.72
N THR A 35 -8.73 -18.85 24.90
CA THR A 35 -9.93 -19.62 25.27
C THR A 35 -11.17 -18.74 25.37
N ILE A 36 -11.03 -17.52 25.93
CA ILE A 36 -12.13 -16.55 26.03
C ILE A 36 -12.53 -16.06 24.64
N VAL A 37 -11.55 -15.68 23.81
CA VAL A 37 -11.81 -15.16 22.47
C VAL A 37 -12.42 -16.23 21.54
N ASN A 38 -11.92 -17.46 21.63
CA ASN A 38 -12.47 -18.61 20.92
C ASN A 38 -13.90 -18.95 21.40
N GLY A 39 -14.16 -18.86 22.70
CA GLY A 39 -15.49 -19.08 23.29
C GLY A 39 -16.55 -18.05 22.83
N LEU A 40 -16.13 -16.84 22.47
CA LEU A 40 -17.00 -15.79 21.90
C LEU A 40 -17.10 -15.83 20.36
N ALA A 41 -16.52 -16.85 19.72
CA ALA A 41 -16.53 -17.05 18.27
C ALA A 41 -15.97 -15.88 17.43
N PHE A 42 -15.14 -15.01 18.01
CA PHE A 42 -14.54 -13.89 17.27
C PHE A 42 -13.69 -14.31 16.07
N PRO A 43 -12.90 -15.40 16.10
CA PRO A 43 -12.14 -15.83 14.93
C PRO A 43 -13.04 -16.23 13.75
N SER A 44 -14.15 -16.92 14.02
CA SER A 44 -15.13 -17.29 12.99
C SER A 44 -15.78 -16.06 12.36
N ILE A 45 -16.18 -15.09 13.19
CA ILE A 45 -16.76 -13.83 12.71
C ILE A 45 -15.72 -13.01 11.92
N ALA A 46 -14.48 -12.94 12.41
CA ALA A 46 -13.37 -12.28 11.72
C ALA A 46 -13.11 -12.91 10.33
N ASN A 47 -13.15 -14.23 10.22
CA ASN A 47 -13.00 -14.93 8.94
C ASN A 47 -14.14 -14.61 7.97
N ILE A 48 -15.39 -14.48 8.45
CA ILE A 48 -16.52 -14.05 7.62
C ILE A 48 -16.28 -12.61 7.12
N PHE A 49 -15.87 -11.69 7.99
CA PHE A 49 -15.56 -10.31 7.60
C PHE A 49 -14.39 -10.23 6.62
N LEU A 50 -13.34 -11.04 6.81
CA LEU A 50 -12.23 -11.12 5.86
C LEU A 50 -12.68 -11.69 4.52
N GLN A 51 -13.53 -12.72 4.50
CA GLN A 51 -14.07 -13.27 3.27
C GLN A 51 -14.89 -12.22 2.51
N LEU A 52 -15.77 -11.49 3.20
CA LEU A 52 -16.53 -10.38 2.61
C LEU A 52 -15.60 -9.28 2.09
N THR A 53 -14.53 -8.97 2.82
CA THR A 53 -13.51 -8.01 2.40
C THR A 53 -12.83 -8.46 1.12
N VAL A 54 -12.35 -9.72 1.06
CA VAL A 54 -11.69 -10.29 -0.12
C VAL A 54 -12.63 -10.29 -1.34
N ILE A 55 -13.90 -10.67 -1.16
CA ILE A 55 -14.90 -10.62 -2.23
C ILE A 55 -15.11 -9.18 -2.72
N THR A 56 -15.23 -8.22 -1.79
CA THR A 56 -15.40 -6.80 -2.11
C THR A 56 -14.19 -6.24 -2.84
N VAL A 57 -12.97 -6.58 -2.41
CA VAL A 57 -11.72 -6.19 -3.09
C VAL A 57 -11.69 -6.78 -4.51
N ALA A 58 -12.02 -8.06 -4.68
CA ALA A 58 -12.05 -8.70 -6.00
C ALA A 58 -13.04 -8.01 -6.95
N ILE A 59 -14.26 -7.69 -6.48
CA ILE A 59 -15.26 -6.95 -7.26
C ILE A 59 -14.76 -5.54 -7.58
N THR A 60 -14.15 -4.85 -6.62
CA THR A 60 -13.62 -3.49 -6.81
C THR A 60 -12.52 -3.46 -7.86
N VAL A 61 -11.62 -4.44 -7.84
CA VAL A 61 -10.58 -4.61 -8.87
C VAL A 61 -11.22 -4.82 -10.24
N LEU A 62 -12.25 -5.68 -10.34
CA LEU A 62 -12.97 -5.90 -11.60
C LEU A 62 -13.63 -4.64 -12.13
N ILE A 63 -14.30 -3.86 -11.26
CA ILE A 63 -14.88 -2.55 -11.61
C ILE A 63 -13.79 -1.60 -12.09
N GLY A 64 -12.63 -1.58 -11.42
CA GLY A 64 -11.48 -0.77 -11.81
C GLY A 64 -10.96 -1.10 -13.21
N ILE A 65 -10.78 -2.40 -13.51
CA ILE A 65 -10.36 -2.89 -14.83
C ILE A 65 -11.40 -2.52 -15.88
N PHE A 66 -12.68 -2.76 -15.60
CA PHE A 66 -13.77 -2.42 -16.52
C PHE A 66 -13.82 -0.93 -16.82
N ASN A 67 -13.75 -0.09 -15.79
CA ASN A 67 -13.71 1.37 -15.94
C ASN A 67 -12.51 1.82 -16.77
N LEU A 68 -11.33 1.26 -16.50
CA LEU A 68 -10.11 1.54 -17.26
C LEU A 68 -10.31 1.21 -18.75
N ILE A 69 -10.85 0.03 -19.07
CA ILE A 69 -11.11 -0.38 -20.46
C ILE A 69 -12.13 0.57 -21.11
N VAL A 70 -13.30 0.79 -20.50
CA VAL A 70 -14.37 1.63 -21.05
C VAL A 70 -13.89 3.05 -21.33
N VAL A 71 -13.20 3.67 -20.38
CA VAL A 71 -12.70 5.03 -20.52
C VAL A 71 -11.69 5.14 -21.67
N HIS A 72 -10.76 4.18 -21.79
CA HIS A 72 -9.74 4.23 -22.83
C HIS A 72 -10.27 3.83 -24.21
N LEU A 73 -11.22 2.89 -24.30
CA LEU A 73 -11.96 2.62 -25.54
C LEU A 73 -12.69 3.88 -26.02
N GLY A 74 -13.36 4.60 -25.12
CA GLY A 74 -14.00 5.87 -25.43
C GLY A 74 -13.03 6.92 -25.98
N ARG A 75 -11.78 6.95 -25.50
CA ARG A 75 -10.72 7.84 -26.04
C ARG A 75 -10.21 7.39 -27.40
N ILE A 76 -10.15 6.09 -27.67
CA ILE A 76 -9.69 5.53 -28.96
C ILE A 76 -10.71 5.78 -30.07
N PHE A 77 -12.00 5.58 -29.78
CA PHE A 77 -13.09 5.72 -30.75
C PHE A 77 -13.73 7.12 -30.77
N GLY A 78 -13.44 7.96 -29.78
CA GLY A 78 -13.94 9.32 -29.70
C GLY A 78 -13.41 10.22 -30.82
N ARG A 79 -14.33 10.93 -31.50
CA ARG A 79 -13.98 11.93 -32.53
C ARG A 79 -13.33 13.16 -31.87
N GLY A 80 -12.33 13.75 -32.52
CA GLY A 80 -11.69 15.01 -32.09
C GLY A 80 -10.58 14.87 -31.03
N LYS A 81 -10.15 13.65 -30.67
CA LYS A 81 -9.01 13.45 -29.76
C LYS A 81 -7.67 13.50 -30.50
N PRO A 82 -6.62 14.13 -29.92
CA PRO A 82 -5.27 14.10 -30.49
C PRO A 82 -4.78 12.67 -30.75
N ILE A 83 -4.04 12.47 -31.84
CA ILE A 83 -3.51 11.15 -32.21
C ILE A 83 -2.64 10.54 -31.10
N SER A 84 -1.86 11.37 -30.40
CA SER A 84 -1.02 10.94 -29.27
C SER A 84 -1.83 10.34 -28.12
N GLN A 85 -3.00 10.92 -27.80
CA GLN A 85 -3.89 10.39 -26.76
C GLN A 85 -4.50 9.04 -27.17
N ARG A 86 -4.81 8.88 -28.46
CA ARG A 86 -5.35 7.62 -29.02
C ARG A 86 -4.32 6.51 -28.96
N ILE A 87 -3.07 6.80 -29.33
CA ILE A 87 -1.97 5.82 -29.27
C ILE A 87 -1.72 5.41 -27.81
N ASN A 88 -1.60 6.35 -26.88
CA ASN A 88 -1.38 6.04 -25.46
C ASN A 88 -2.52 5.18 -24.89
N SER A 89 -3.77 5.50 -25.25
CA SER A 89 -4.93 4.73 -24.81
C SER A 89 -4.96 3.33 -25.44
N LEU A 90 -4.57 3.21 -26.71
CA LEU A 90 -4.49 1.94 -27.42
C LEU A 90 -3.42 1.02 -26.80
N VAL A 91 -2.22 1.55 -26.55
CA VAL A 91 -1.14 0.81 -25.89
C VAL A 91 -1.60 0.32 -24.53
N LEU A 92 -2.24 1.18 -23.72
CA LEU A 92 -2.73 0.80 -22.40
C LEU A 92 -3.77 -0.31 -22.46
N VAL A 93 -4.73 -0.25 -23.38
CA VAL A 93 -5.76 -1.29 -23.55
C VAL A 93 -5.14 -2.61 -24.01
N ILE A 94 -4.21 -2.56 -24.98
CA ILE A 94 -3.49 -3.77 -25.46
C ILE A 94 -2.68 -4.38 -24.32
N SER A 95 -1.96 -3.59 -23.54
CA SER A 95 -1.20 -4.07 -22.38
C SER A 95 -2.11 -4.67 -21.32
N ALA A 96 -3.25 -4.04 -21.00
CA ALA A 96 -4.21 -4.55 -20.02
C ALA A 96 -4.79 -5.91 -20.47
N ILE A 97 -5.21 -6.03 -21.72
CA ILE A 97 -5.68 -7.30 -22.30
C ILE A 97 -4.55 -8.33 -22.30
N GLY A 98 -3.33 -7.94 -22.66
CA GLY A 98 -2.15 -8.80 -22.64
C GLY A 98 -1.91 -9.44 -21.28
N VAL A 99 -1.91 -8.65 -20.20
CA VAL A 99 -1.73 -9.17 -18.83
C VAL A 99 -2.88 -10.11 -18.43
N ILE A 100 -4.13 -9.79 -18.78
CA ILE A 100 -5.29 -10.64 -18.49
C ILE A 100 -5.16 -11.99 -19.22
N VAL A 101 -4.81 -11.96 -20.51
CA VAL A 101 -4.62 -13.17 -21.32
C VAL A 101 -3.47 -14.02 -20.78
N LEU A 102 -2.33 -13.41 -20.44
CA LEU A 102 -1.20 -14.12 -19.83
C LEU A 102 -1.61 -14.81 -18.53
N GLY A 103 -2.33 -14.12 -17.65
CA GLY A 103 -2.83 -14.71 -16.40
C GLY A 103 -3.85 -15.83 -16.62
N ALA A 104 -4.72 -15.71 -17.63
CA ALA A 104 -5.66 -16.76 -18.00
C ALA A 104 -4.95 -18.01 -18.54
N LEU A 105 -3.94 -17.83 -19.40
CA LEU A 105 -3.12 -18.91 -19.95
C LEU A 105 -2.28 -19.62 -18.89
N GLU A 106 -1.73 -18.87 -17.93
CA GLU A 106 -1.04 -19.42 -16.76
C GLU A 106 -1.99 -20.27 -15.90
N ARG A 107 -3.19 -19.76 -15.60
CA ARG A 107 -4.22 -20.51 -14.86
C ARG A 107 -4.75 -21.73 -15.60
N ALA A 108 -4.79 -21.68 -16.92
CA ALA A 108 -5.14 -22.82 -17.76
C ALA A 108 -4.02 -23.86 -17.88
N GLY A 109 -2.83 -23.60 -17.30
CA GLY A 109 -1.68 -24.50 -17.37
C GLY A 109 -0.97 -24.50 -18.73
N VAL A 110 -1.31 -23.57 -19.63
CA VAL A 110 -0.69 -23.44 -20.96
C VAL A 110 0.70 -22.81 -20.85
N LEU A 111 0.84 -21.80 -20.00
CA LEU A 111 2.12 -21.19 -19.67
C LEU A 111 2.64 -21.77 -18.37
N THR A 112 3.74 -22.49 -18.44
CA THR A 112 4.43 -23.06 -17.28
C THR A 112 5.80 -22.42 -17.13
N GLY A 113 6.04 -21.81 -15.97
CA GLY A 113 7.29 -21.11 -15.67
C GLY A 113 7.37 -20.84 -14.17
N SER A 114 8.57 -20.95 -13.61
CA SER A 114 8.86 -20.64 -12.21
C SER A 114 10.03 -19.66 -12.14
N PRO A 115 9.82 -18.40 -11.72
CA PRO A 115 8.55 -17.76 -11.36
C PRO A 115 7.61 -17.60 -12.57
N SER A 116 6.31 -17.42 -12.29
CA SER A 116 5.33 -17.33 -13.36
C SER A 116 5.46 -16.04 -14.19
N PRO A 117 5.14 -16.06 -15.50
CA PRO A 117 5.32 -14.89 -16.34
C PRO A 117 4.58 -13.65 -15.84
N THR A 118 3.38 -13.81 -15.29
CA THR A 118 2.64 -12.69 -14.70
C THR A 118 3.32 -12.12 -13.47
N THR A 119 3.90 -12.98 -12.62
CA THR A 119 4.68 -12.56 -11.44
C THR A 119 5.87 -11.69 -11.86
N VAL A 120 6.65 -12.15 -12.84
CA VAL A 120 7.83 -11.42 -13.32
C VAL A 120 7.44 -10.04 -13.88
N LEU A 121 6.36 -9.99 -14.68
CA LEU A 121 5.87 -8.73 -15.24
C LEU A 121 5.41 -7.75 -14.16
N LEU A 122 4.64 -8.22 -13.19
CA LEU A 122 4.13 -7.39 -12.09
C LEU A 122 5.26 -6.91 -11.19
N GLU A 123 6.20 -7.79 -10.82
CA GLU A 123 7.36 -7.44 -10.01
C GLU A 123 8.26 -6.42 -10.71
N SER A 124 8.50 -6.59 -12.02
CA SER A 124 9.31 -5.64 -12.79
C SER A 124 8.71 -4.23 -12.78
N VAL A 125 7.39 -4.12 -12.96
CA VAL A 125 6.68 -2.84 -12.90
C VAL A 125 6.67 -2.28 -11.49
N GLN A 126 6.39 -3.11 -10.48
CA GLN A 126 6.36 -2.71 -9.08
C GLN A 126 7.72 -2.18 -8.62
N VAL A 127 8.81 -2.93 -8.85
CA VAL A 127 10.18 -2.53 -8.49
C VAL A 127 10.57 -1.23 -9.19
N SER A 128 10.15 -1.03 -10.45
CA SER A 128 10.41 0.22 -11.17
C SER A 128 9.71 1.42 -10.52
N ILE A 129 8.43 1.27 -10.14
CA ILE A 129 7.66 2.32 -9.47
C ILE A 129 8.22 2.59 -8.07
N GLU A 130 8.51 1.53 -7.30
CA GLU A 130 9.10 1.63 -5.97
C GLU A 130 10.46 2.34 -6.02
N SER A 131 11.31 2.00 -7.00
CA SER A 131 12.61 2.64 -7.19
C SER A 131 12.47 4.13 -7.55
N ALA A 132 11.52 4.48 -8.41
CA ALA A 132 11.26 5.87 -8.77
C ALA A 132 10.77 6.69 -7.57
N LEU A 133 9.85 6.14 -6.78
CA LEU A 133 9.36 6.78 -5.54
C LEU A 133 10.46 6.89 -4.49
N ALA A 134 11.26 5.83 -4.31
CA ALA A 134 12.41 5.84 -3.41
C ALA A 134 13.44 6.90 -3.82
N GLY A 135 13.68 7.05 -5.13
CA GLY A 135 14.53 8.12 -5.68
C GLY A 135 13.99 9.52 -5.39
N LEU A 136 12.68 9.73 -5.52
CA LEU A 136 12.05 11.01 -5.19
C LEU A 136 12.15 11.32 -3.68
N VAL A 137 11.92 10.33 -2.83
CA VAL A 137 12.08 10.45 -1.37
C VAL A 137 13.54 10.77 -1.03
N LEU A 138 14.49 10.06 -1.62
CA LEU A 138 15.91 10.30 -1.42
C LEU A 138 16.29 11.74 -1.78
N PHE A 139 15.87 12.21 -2.95
CA PHE A 139 16.11 13.59 -3.38
C PHE A 139 15.50 14.60 -2.41
N ALA A 140 14.26 14.38 -1.98
CA ALA A 140 13.59 15.23 -1.00
C ALA A 140 14.31 15.26 0.35
N LEU A 141 14.82 14.12 0.83
CA LEU A 141 15.60 14.03 2.08
C LEU A 141 16.93 14.78 1.97
N VAL A 142 17.67 14.59 0.88
CA VAL A 142 18.95 15.28 0.64
C VAL A 142 18.74 16.79 0.52
N TYR A 143 17.74 17.23 -0.26
CA TYR A 143 17.39 18.65 -0.36
C TYR A 143 16.93 19.21 0.99
N GLY A 144 16.17 18.42 1.77
CA GLY A 144 15.76 18.76 3.13
C GLY A 144 16.96 18.98 4.05
N ALA A 145 17.93 18.06 4.06
CA ALA A 145 19.16 18.17 4.84
C ALA A 145 19.95 19.45 4.48
N TYR A 146 20.13 19.70 3.18
CA TYR A 146 20.77 20.92 2.70
C TYR A 146 20.03 22.18 3.17
N ARG A 147 18.70 22.21 3.04
CA ARG A 147 17.86 23.35 3.44
C ARG A 147 17.94 23.62 4.95
N LEU A 148 17.95 22.56 5.76
CA LEU A 148 18.09 22.63 7.23
C LEU A 148 19.44 23.25 7.61
N MET A 149 20.53 22.78 6.99
CA MET A 149 21.89 23.26 7.28
C MET A 149 22.16 24.67 6.74
N ARG A 150 21.58 25.04 5.59
CA ARG A 150 21.80 26.36 4.95
C ARG A 150 21.24 27.53 5.75
N ARG A 151 20.11 27.36 6.45
CA ARG A 151 19.47 28.46 7.19
C ARG A 151 20.20 28.78 8.49
N ARG A 152 20.33 27.79 9.37
CA ARG A 152 21.13 27.82 10.60
C ARG A 152 21.45 26.38 11.00
N VAL A 153 22.69 26.11 11.39
CA VAL A 153 23.07 24.79 11.90
C VAL A 153 22.41 24.60 13.27
N THR A 154 21.41 23.72 13.31
CA THR A 154 20.71 23.33 14.54
C THR A 154 21.08 21.90 14.90
N GLY A 155 21.02 21.54 16.19
CA GLY A 155 21.32 20.17 16.62
C GLY A 155 20.45 19.12 15.91
N SER A 156 19.18 19.43 15.66
CA SER A 156 18.27 18.56 14.89
C SER A 156 18.65 18.46 13.42
N GLY A 157 19.09 19.55 12.78
CA GLY A 157 19.58 19.54 11.41
C GLY A 157 20.87 18.72 11.24
N VAL A 158 21.78 18.81 12.20
CA VAL A 158 23.01 17.99 12.24
C VAL A 158 22.66 16.52 12.43
N LEU A 159 21.82 16.20 13.41
CA LEU A 159 21.39 14.82 13.68
C LEU A 159 20.70 14.19 12.45
N PHE A 160 19.77 14.91 11.82
CA PHE A 160 19.09 14.45 10.62
C PHE A 160 20.08 14.16 9.48
N THR A 161 21.02 15.08 9.25
CA THR A 161 22.02 14.93 8.19
C THR A 161 22.96 13.75 8.47
N LEU A 162 23.41 13.57 9.71
CA LEU A 162 24.24 12.44 10.11
C LEU A 162 23.53 11.10 9.92
N VAL A 163 22.26 11.00 10.34
CA VAL A 163 21.46 9.78 10.16
C VAL A 163 21.26 9.49 8.67
N LEU A 164 20.96 10.51 7.86
CA LEU A 164 20.83 10.35 6.41
C LEU A 164 22.14 9.83 5.77
N LEU A 165 23.28 10.44 6.11
CA LEU A 165 24.59 9.99 5.62
C LEU A 165 24.91 8.57 6.08
N LEU A 166 24.58 8.20 7.32
CA LEU A 166 24.79 6.85 7.85
C LEU A 166 23.98 5.81 7.06
N ILE A 167 22.70 6.10 6.78
CA ILE A 167 21.85 5.19 5.99
C ILE A 167 22.38 5.04 4.57
N LEU A 168 22.79 6.14 3.93
CA LEU A 168 23.31 6.13 2.55
C LEU A 168 24.64 5.43 2.43
N THR A 169 25.57 5.72 3.33
CA THR A 169 26.88 5.07 3.35
C THR A 169 26.74 3.59 3.72
N GLY A 170 25.91 3.25 4.71
CA GLY A 170 25.67 1.86 5.09
C GLY A 170 24.95 1.01 4.02
N ALA A 171 24.40 1.61 2.97
CA ALA A 171 23.86 0.87 1.83
C ALA A 171 24.96 0.35 0.89
N LEU A 172 26.21 0.84 1.02
CA LEU A 172 27.33 0.39 0.22
C LEU A 172 27.87 -0.96 0.74
N PRO A 173 28.23 -1.91 -0.14
CA PRO A 173 28.79 -3.19 0.25
C PRO A 173 30.25 -3.01 0.70
N PHE A 174 30.47 -2.73 1.98
CA PHE A 174 31.81 -2.61 2.54
C PHE A 174 32.46 -3.98 2.80
N SER A 175 33.66 -4.20 2.28
CA SER A 175 34.43 -5.44 2.45
C SER A 175 35.43 -5.41 3.61
N THR A 176 35.72 -4.23 4.17
CA THR A 176 36.73 -4.07 5.24
C THR A 176 36.13 -4.23 6.65
N PRO A 177 36.85 -4.86 7.60
CA PRO A 177 36.32 -5.10 8.96
C PRO A 177 35.89 -3.84 9.71
N ALA A 178 36.62 -2.74 9.56
CA ALA A 178 36.31 -1.47 10.23
C ALA A 178 35.01 -0.82 9.73
N MET A 179 34.69 -0.99 8.45
CA MET A 179 33.47 -0.45 7.85
C MET A 179 32.23 -1.32 8.11
N ARG A 180 32.41 -2.55 8.61
CA ARG A 180 31.30 -3.43 9.04
C ARG A 180 30.49 -2.85 10.20
N VAL A 181 31.11 -2.02 11.05
CA VAL A 181 30.43 -1.33 12.16
C VAL A 181 29.31 -0.40 11.66
N ILE A 182 29.53 0.27 10.53
CA ILE A 182 28.51 1.15 9.91
C ILE A 182 27.30 0.33 9.47
N GLY A 183 27.51 -0.85 8.90
CA GLY A 183 26.47 -1.80 8.54
C GLY A 183 25.63 -2.24 9.76
N ILE A 184 26.29 -2.61 10.87
CA ILE A 184 25.60 -3.00 12.11
C ILE A 184 24.71 -1.88 12.65
N ILE A 185 25.22 -0.64 12.65
CA ILE A 185 24.44 0.51 13.12
C ILE A 185 23.25 0.77 12.18
N ARG A 186 23.45 0.67 10.87
CA ARG A 186 22.37 0.78 9.88
C ARG A 186 21.32 -0.30 10.10
N ASP A 187 21.70 -1.55 10.29
CA ASP A 187 20.78 -2.66 10.48
C ASP A 187 19.96 -2.49 11.75
N TRP A 188 20.59 -2.05 12.85
CA TRP A 188 19.87 -1.68 14.07
C TRP A 188 18.89 -0.53 13.85
N LEU A 189 19.31 0.50 13.10
CA LEU A 189 18.46 1.65 12.78
C LEU A 189 17.25 1.23 11.93
N LEU A 190 17.45 0.35 10.95
CA LEU A 190 16.40 -0.23 10.12
C LEU A 190 15.44 -1.10 10.96
N ALA A 191 15.99 -1.91 11.86
CA ALA A 191 15.23 -2.86 12.67
C ALA A 191 14.41 -2.22 13.78
N VAL A 192 14.88 -1.13 14.39
CA VAL A 192 14.23 -0.53 15.58
C VAL A 192 13.46 0.75 15.24
N PRO A 193 14.09 1.94 15.06
CA PRO A 193 13.35 3.17 14.86
C PRO A 193 12.67 3.27 13.49
N VAL A 194 13.31 2.78 12.41
CA VAL A 194 12.71 2.84 11.07
C VAL A 194 11.52 1.88 10.98
N SER A 195 11.65 0.66 11.50
CA SER A 195 10.52 -0.29 11.53
C SER A 195 9.37 0.23 12.40
N ALA A 196 9.67 0.87 13.54
CA ALA A 196 8.66 1.52 14.38
C ALA A 196 7.96 2.67 13.64
N GLY A 197 8.72 3.51 12.94
CA GLY A 197 8.19 4.57 12.09
C GLY A 197 7.32 4.04 10.95
N ALA A 198 7.77 3.00 10.25
CA ALA A 198 7.01 2.33 9.19
C ALA A 198 5.67 1.78 9.71
N ARG A 199 5.68 1.11 10.87
CA ARG A 199 4.45 0.65 11.54
C ARG A 199 3.55 1.82 11.93
N GLY A 200 4.11 2.92 12.45
CA GLY A 200 3.37 4.14 12.76
C GLY A 200 2.68 4.74 11.52
N ILE A 201 3.38 4.79 10.39
CA ILE A 201 2.82 5.23 9.10
C ILE A 201 1.69 4.29 8.65
N LEU A 202 1.89 2.97 8.73
CA LEU A 202 0.86 1.99 8.38
C LEU A 202 -0.40 2.13 9.25
N LEU A 203 -0.23 2.35 10.55
CA LEU A 203 -1.35 2.62 11.46
C LEU A 203 -2.06 3.94 11.10
N GLY A 204 -1.29 4.98 10.77
CA GLY A 204 -1.83 6.26 10.30
C GLY A 204 -2.63 6.13 9.00
N ILE A 205 -2.11 5.37 8.03
CA ILE A 205 -2.80 5.07 6.77
C ILE A 205 -4.08 4.27 7.03
N ALA A 206 -4.02 3.25 7.88
CA ALA A 206 -5.19 2.45 8.24
C ALA A 206 -6.29 3.34 8.83
N LEU A 207 -5.95 4.22 9.78
CA LEU A 207 -6.89 5.19 10.36
C LEU A 207 -7.44 6.15 9.29
N ALA A 208 -6.59 6.69 8.42
CA ALA A 208 -7.01 7.59 7.35
C ALA A 208 -8.01 6.93 6.40
N VAL A 209 -7.76 5.69 6.00
CA VAL A 209 -8.66 4.91 5.14
C VAL A 209 -9.97 4.60 5.85
N THR A 210 -9.94 4.24 7.14
CA THR A 210 -11.17 4.02 7.93
C THR A 210 -12.00 5.29 8.03
N VAL A 211 -11.38 6.44 8.30
CA VAL A 211 -12.07 7.73 8.37
C VAL A 211 -12.66 8.11 7.01
N ALA A 212 -11.90 7.96 5.93
CA ALA A 212 -12.40 8.23 4.57
C ALA A 212 -13.59 7.32 4.23
N GLY A 213 -13.48 6.02 4.49
CA GLY A 213 -14.58 5.07 4.30
C GLY A 213 -15.82 5.42 5.12
N ALA A 214 -15.65 5.81 6.38
CA ALA A 214 -16.75 6.24 7.23
C ALA A 214 -17.43 7.52 6.70
N ARG A 215 -16.67 8.52 6.25
CA ARG A 215 -17.23 9.75 5.66
C ARG A 215 -18.07 9.47 4.41
N VAL A 216 -17.60 8.57 3.57
CA VAL A 216 -18.33 8.12 2.37
C VAL A 216 -19.64 7.42 2.76
N LEU A 217 -19.59 6.46 3.72
CA LEU A 217 -20.79 5.73 4.17
C LEU A 217 -21.85 6.63 4.82
N ILE A 218 -21.40 7.69 5.51
CA ILE A 218 -22.29 8.66 6.17
C ILE A 218 -22.83 9.69 5.16
N GLY A 219 -22.32 9.69 3.92
CA GLY A 219 -22.71 10.63 2.87
C GLY A 219 -22.21 12.06 3.10
N GLN A 220 -21.12 12.22 3.87
CA GLN A 220 -20.47 13.52 4.07
C GLN A 220 -19.67 13.91 2.83
N ASP A 221 -18.96 12.96 2.23
CA ASP A 221 -18.30 13.15 0.94
C ASP A 221 -19.32 12.86 -0.17
N ARG A 222 -20.07 13.89 -0.59
CA ARG A 222 -20.96 13.79 -1.76
C ARG A 222 -20.09 13.56 -3.00
N SER A 223 -20.38 12.50 -3.75
CA SER A 223 -19.84 12.29 -5.09
C SER A 223 -20.10 13.55 -5.91
N TYR A 224 -19.03 14.25 -6.29
CA TYR A 224 -19.09 15.38 -7.22
C TYR A 224 -19.70 14.86 -8.54
N ARG A 225 -21.00 15.02 -8.68
CA ARG A 225 -21.72 14.96 -9.96
C ARG A 225 -22.02 16.40 -10.35
N ASP A 226 -21.05 17.01 -11.01
CA ASP A 226 -21.30 18.01 -12.05
C ASP A 226 -20.96 17.35 -13.40
#